data_AF-A0A7R9LXS0-F1
#
_entry.id   AF-A0A7R9LXS0-F1
#
_cell.length_a   1.000
_cell.length_b   1.000
_cell.length_c   1.000
_cell.angle_alpha   90.00
_cell.angle_beta   90.00
_cell.angle_gamma   90.00
#
_symmetry.space_group_name_H-M   'P 1'
#
loop_
_entity.id
_entity.type
_entity.pdbx_description
1 polymer ?
#
loop_
_entity_poly.entity_id
_entity_poly.type
_entity_poly.pdbx_seq_one_letter_code
_entity_poly.pdbx_strand_id
1 'polypeptide(L)'
;RVLSDKQGVNCTRESLRALFCNHTHCDPYFDANEVKHELAIPGLASGVFWDNLVPKFREKDALVSRETPSPSVGDQKDFLSKLNYIFVDISTSFTVLVAIYFPSCTGILAGSNRSGDLADAQKAIPLGTLGAQLTTSFVYLSVILLFGASYNPLFIRDKFGESLGKELAVTLISWPHPMLILAGALLSTFGAALQSLIGAPRLLQAIAKDGIIPFLDKVDYV
;
A
#
# COMPACT_ATOMS: atom_id res chain seq x y z
N ARG A 1 -20.15 7.67 0.42
CA ARG A 1 -19.50 6.33 0.31
C ARG A 1 -18.84 6.25 -1.07
N VAL A 2 -17.79 5.44 -1.24
CA VAL A 2 -17.11 5.31 -2.56
C VAL A 2 -17.66 4.11 -3.32
N LEU A 3 -17.87 4.31 -4.62
CA LEU A 3 -18.30 3.28 -5.56
C LEU A 3 -17.12 2.81 -6.40
N SER A 4 -17.11 1.54 -6.75
CA SER A 4 -16.15 0.95 -7.68
C SER A 4 -16.54 1.23 -9.13
N ASP A 5 -15.56 1.56 -9.95
CA ASP A 5 -15.70 1.73 -11.40
C ASP A 5 -15.53 0.38 -12.14
N LYS A 6 -16.25 -0.65 -11.70
CA LYS A 6 -16.12 -2.02 -12.26
C LYS A 6 -16.72 -2.18 -13.67
N GLN A 7 -17.44 -1.19 -14.21
CA GLN A 7 -18.25 -1.35 -15.43
C GLN A 7 -18.33 -0.09 -16.32
N GLY A 8 -17.46 0.92 -16.15
CA GLY A 8 -17.62 2.20 -16.87
C GLY A 8 -18.95 2.84 -16.52
N VAL A 9 -19.31 2.78 -15.23
CA VAL A 9 -20.62 3.22 -14.76
C VAL A 9 -20.67 4.73 -14.90
N ASN A 10 -21.53 5.21 -15.81
CA ASN A 10 -21.77 6.64 -15.90
C ASN A 10 -22.30 7.10 -14.54
N CYS A 11 -21.60 7.97 -13.83
CA CYS A 11 -21.97 8.35 -12.47
C CYS A 11 -22.99 9.49 -12.52
N THR A 12 -24.14 9.24 -13.14
CA THR A 12 -25.33 10.09 -13.07
C THR A 12 -26.36 9.43 -12.15
N ARG A 13 -27.32 10.21 -11.65
CA ARG A 13 -28.33 9.68 -10.75
C ARG A 13 -29.22 8.66 -11.46
N GLU A 14 -29.48 8.85 -12.75
CA GLU A 14 -30.38 7.99 -13.54
C GLU A 14 -29.79 6.61 -13.80
N SER A 15 -28.50 6.53 -14.16
CA SER A 15 -27.80 5.27 -14.40
C SER A 15 -27.62 4.47 -13.10
N LEU A 16 -27.27 5.14 -12.00
CA LEU A 16 -27.10 4.50 -10.70
C LEU A 16 -28.45 4.08 -10.09
N ARG A 17 -29.56 4.72 -10.47
CA ARG A 17 -30.90 4.33 -10.01
C ARG A 17 -31.23 2.87 -10.34
N ALA A 18 -30.76 2.36 -11.48
CA ALA A 18 -30.94 0.96 -11.86
C ALA A 18 -30.19 -0.02 -10.94
N LEU A 19 -29.13 0.43 -10.29
CA LEU A 19 -28.34 -0.37 -9.36
C LEU A 19 -28.93 -0.31 -7.94
N PHE A 20 -29.34 0.88 -7.48
CA PHE A 20 -29.75 1.14 -6.10
C PHE A 20 -31.25 1.05 -5.84
N CYS A 21 -32.07 0.93 -6.88
CA CYS A 21 -33.52 0.83 -6.76
C CYS A 21 -34.06 -0.42 -7.45
N ASN A 22 -34.99 -1.09 -6.78
CA ASN A 22 -35.80 -2.14 -7.39
C ASN A 22 -37.23 -1.62 -7.59
N HIS A 23 -37.63 -1.37 -8.84
CA HIS A 23 -38.93 -0.89 -9.35
C HIS A 23 -39.65 0.22 -8.55
N THR A 24 -39.96 0.02 -7.27
CA THR A 24 -40.66 0.94 -6.37
C THR A 24 -39.91 1.28 -5.07
N HIS A 25 -38.89 0.50 -4.68
CA HIS A 25 -38.10 0.72 -3.45
C HIS A 25 -36.63 1.00 -3.77
N CYS A 26 -36.15 2.16 -3.32
CA CYS A 26 -34.74 2.58 -3.39
C CYS A 26 -34.06 2.43 -2.04
N ASP A 27 -32.73 2.27 -2.05
CA ASP A 27 -31.92 2.34 -0.83
C ASP A 27 -32.12 3.72 -0.15
N PRO A 28 -32.53 3.78 1.14
CA PRO A 28 -32.77 5.05 1.84
C PRO A 28 -31.56 6.01 1.81
N TYR A 29 -30.35 5.45 1.80
CA TYR A 29 -29.13 6.25 1.70
C TYR A 29 -28.98 6.93 0.33
N PHE A 30 -29.37 6.25 -0.75
CA PHE A 30 -29.32 6.78 -2.11
C PHE A 30 -30.36 7.90 -2.33
N ASP A 31 -31.53 7.81 -1.69
CA ASP A 31 -32.53 8.88 -1.78
C ASP A 31 -32.15 10.11 -0.97
N ALA A 32 -31.54 9.92 0.21
CA ALA A 32 -31.14 11.00 1.11
C ALA A 32 -29.90 11.78 0.65
N ASN A 33 -29.06 11.22 -0.23
CA ASN A 33 -27.77 11.81 -0.61
C ASN A 33 -27.66 12.03 -2.12
N GLU A 34 -26.93 13.08 -2.50
CA GLU A 34 -26.62 13.36 -3.91
C GLU A 34 -25.34 12.62 -4.37
N VAL A 35 -25.34 12.21 -5.63
CA VAL A 35 -24.18 11.62 -6.30
C VAL A 35 -23.20 12.73 -6.67
N LYS A 36 -21.93 12.59 -6.27
CA LYS A 36 -20.87 13.55 -6.56
C LYS A 36 -19.68 12.87 -7.23
N HIS A 37 -19.14 13.56 -8.23
CA HIS A 37 -17.88 13.21 -8.87
C HIS A 37 -16.74 13.97 -8.21
N GLU A 38 -15.67 13.26 -7.89
CA GLU A 38 -14.48 13.86 -7.31
C GLU A 38 -13.24 13.31 -7.97
N LEU A 39 -12.27 14.20 -8.18
CA LEU A 39 -10.96 13.82 -8.66
C LEU A 39 -10.26 12.97 -7.59
N ALA A 40 -9.79 11.79 -7.99
CA ALA A 40 -8.98 10.93 -7.13
C ALA A 40 -7.62 11.57 -6.80
N ILE A 41 -7.07 12.33 -7.77
CA ILE A 41 -5.79 13.04 -7.65
C ILE A 41 -6.05 14.52 -8.00
N PRO A 42 -6.48 15.32 -7.03
CA PRO A 42 -6.68 16.76 -7.24
C PRO A 42 -5.35 17.53 -7.38
N GLY A 43 -4.22 16.92 -6.99
CA GLY A 43 -2.88 17.50 -7.15
C GLY A 43 -2.45 18.39 -5.98
N LEU A 44 -1.17 18.79 -5.95
CA LEU A 44 -0.57 19.48 -4.78
C LEU A 44 -1.20 20.85 -4.47
N ALA A 45 -1.71 21.55 -5.49
CA ALA A 45 -2.30 22.89 -5.33
C ALA A 45 -3.72 22.86 -4.73
N SER A 46 -4.31 21.68 -4.56
CA SER A 46 -5.71 21.53 -4.17
C SER A 46 -5.99 21.73 -2.67
N GLY A 47 -4.96 21.73 -1.82
CA GLY A 47 -5.11 21.90 -0.38
C GLY A 47 -5.59 20.65 0.39
N VAL A 48 -5.71 19.49 -0.27
CA VAL A 48 -6.19 18.23 0.36
C VAL A 48 -5.28 17.67 1.45
N PHE A 49 -4.08 18.22 1.62
CA PHE A 49 -3.15 17.85 2.69
C PHE A 49 -3.82 17.86 4.07
N TRP A 50 -4.62 18.89 4.34
CA TRP A 50 -5.27 19.05 5.65
C TRP A 50 -6.37 18.00 5.90
N ASP A 51 -7.05 17.55 4.85
CA ASP A 51 -8.09 16.51 4.96
C ASP A 51 -7.51 15.12 5.23
N ASN A 52 -6.22 14.94 4.90
CA ASN A 52 -5.46 13.70 5.06
C ASN A 52 -4.69 13.62 6.39
N LEU A 53 -4.57 14.73 7.14
CA LEU A 53 -3.72 14.80 8.33
C LEU A 53 -4.26 13.94 9.49
N VAL A 54 -5.57 13.84 9.62
CA VAL A 54 -6.22 13.14 10.74
C VAL A 54 -6.24 11.64 10.51
N PRO A 55 -5.79 10.81 11.48
CA PRO A 55 -5.84 9.36 11.36
C PRO A 55 -7.28 8.87 11.32
N LYS A 56 -7.56 7.98 10.37
CA LYS A 56 -8.89 7.40 10.14
C LYS A 56 -8.75 5.88 10.15
N PHE A 57 -8.70 5.29 11.34
CA PHE A 57 -8.69 3.84 11.51
C PHE A 57 -10.08 3.26 11.26
N ARG A 58 -10.15 2.08 10.67
CA ARG A 58 -11.40 1.37 10.34
C ARG A 58 -11.26 -0.10 10.60
N GLU A 59 -12.38 -0.71 10.96
CA GLU A 59 -12.51 -2.15 11.07
C GLU A 59 -12.66 -2.79 9.70
N LYS A 60 -12.37 -4.09 9.65
CA LYS A 60 -12.56 -4.91 8.46
C LYS A 60 -14.03 -4.85 8.03
N ASP A 61 -14.27 -4.84 6.72
CA ASP A 61 -15.60 -4.81 6.09
C ASP A 61 -16.42 -3.52 6.31
N ALA A 62 -15.83 -2.49 6.92
CA ALA A 62 -16.43 -1.17 6.96
C ALA A 62 -16.40 -0.50 5.57
N LEU A 63 -17.40 0.34 5.27
CA LEU A 63 -17.46 1.09 4.01
C LEU A 63 -16.45 2.23 3.97
N VAL A 64 -15.75 2.37 2.84
CA VAL A 64 -14.93 3.55 2.57
C VAL A 64 -15.85 4.77 2.40
N SER A 65 -15.82 5.65 3.40
CA SER A 65 -16.72 6.79 3.53
C SER A 65 -16.05 7.96 4.25
N ARG A 66 -16.62 9.15 4.11
CA ARG A 66 -16.20 10.36 4.85
C ARG A 66 -16.68 10.37 6.29
N GLU A 67 -17.76 9.65 6.58
CA GLU A 67 -18.41 9.63 7.90
C GLU A 67 -17.50 8.99 8.96
N THR A 68 -17.39 9.63 10.12
CA THR A 68 -16.68 9.12 11.30
C THR A 68 -17.64 9.14 12.50
N PRO A 69 -18.05 7.99 13.06
CA PRO A 69 -17.66 6.61 12.71
C PRO A 69 -18.27 6.12 11.39
N SER A 70 -17.70 5.05 10.82
CA SER A 70 -18.23 4.43 9.60
C SER A 70 -19.53 3.72 9.94
N PRO A 71 -20.50 3.68 9.03
CA PRO A 71 -21.64 2.79 9.18
C PRO A 71 -21.13 1.35 9.29
N SER A 72 -21.45 0.68 10.41
CA SER A 72 -21.15 -0.73 10.62
C SER A 72 -22.01 -1.54 9.66
N VAL A 73 -21.36 -2.17 8.69
CA VAL A 73 -22.00 -3.10 7.77
C VAL A 73 -21.98 -4.46 8.43
N GLY A 74 -23.01 -4.76 9.22
CA GLY A 74 -23.22 -6.11 9.76
C GLY A 74 -23.66 -7.08 8.66
N ASP A 75 -24.81 -7.73 8.83
CA ASP A 75 -25.33 -8.75 7.91
C ASP A 75 -25.70 -8.25 6.49
N GLN A 76 -25.61 -6.94 6.23
CA GLN A 76 -25.92 -6.33 4.92
C GLN A 76 -24.75 -6.30 3.93
N LYS A 77 -23.60 -6.89 4.29
CA LYS A 77 -22.39 -6.90 3.42
C LYS A 77 -22.67 -7.48 2.04
N ASP A 78 -23.40 -8.59 1.96
CA ASP A 78 -23.70 -9.28 0.69
C ASP A 78 -24.66 -8.50 -0.22
N PHE A 79 -25.48 -7.64 0.37
CA PHE A 79 -26.33 -6.73 -0.38
C PHE A 79 -25.52 -5.52 -0.87
N LEU A 80 -24.71 -4.91 0.00
CA LEU A 80 -23.91 -3.74 -0.33
C LEU A 80 -22.76 -4.06 -1.30
N SER A 81 -22.24 -5.28 -1.30
CA SER A 81 -21.23 -5.73 -2.28
C SER A 81 -21.81 -5.86 -3.69
N LYS A 82 -23.09 -6.22 -3.84
CA LYS A 82 -23.81 -6.18 -5.12
C LYS A 82 -24.00 -4.76 -5.65
N LEU A 83 -23.96 -3.76 -4.76
CA LEU A 83 -24.13 -2.35 -5.07
C LEU A 83 -22.80 -1.64 -5.42
N ASN A 84 -21.73 -2.39 -5.70
CA ASN A 84 -20.41 -1.88 -6.07
C ASN A 84 -19.77 -0.93 -5.03
N TYR A 85 -20.12 -1.04 -3.75
CA TYR A 85 -19.42 -0.29 -2.71
C TYR A 85 -18.02 -0.86 -2.44
N ILE A 86 -17.11 0.02 -2.05
CA ILE A 86 -15.74 -0.35 -1.66
C ILE A 86 -15.64 -0.53 -0.15
N PHE A 87 -15.05 -1.64 0.26
CA PHE A 87 -14.90 -2.05 1.65
C PHE A 87 -13.44 -2.03 2.08
N VAL A 88 -13.24 -1.86 3.38
CA VAL A 88 -11.93 -1.96 4.03
C VAL A 88 -11.54 -3.44 4.15
N ASP A 89 -10.40 -3.81 3.56
CA ASP A 89 -9.90 -5.19 3.45
C ASP A 89 -9.49 -5.80 4.82
N ILE A 90 -8.84 -4.99 5.67
CA ILE A 90 -8.32 -5.43 6.98
C ILE A 90 -8.62 -4.38 8.05
N SER A 91 -8.77 -4.82 9.30
CA SER A 91 -8.85 -3.90 10.43
C SER A 91 -7.53 -3.17 10.60
N THR A 92 -7.60 -1.85 10.72
CA THR A 92 -6.42 -0.97 10.76
C THR A 92 -6.27 -0.35 12.15
N SER A 93 -5.06 -0.43 12.69
CA SER A 93 -4.65 0.24 13.92
C SER A 93 -3.23 0.76 13.75
N PHE A 94 -2.79 1.67 14.62
CA PHE A 94 -1.43 2.21 14.58
C PHE A 94 -0.38 1.08 14.59
N THR A 95 -0.52 0.11 15.49
CA THR A 95 0.41 -1.03 15.63
C THR A 95 0.47 -1.89 14.37
N VAL A 96 -0.68 -2.17 13.74
CA VAL A 96 -0.74 -2.96 12.50
C VAL A 96 -0.01 -2.23 11.37
N LEU A 97 -0.22 -0.91 11.23
CA LEU A 97 0.43 -0.13 10.19
C LEU A 97 1.96 -0.03 10.40
N VAL A 98 2.41 0.11 11.66
CA VAL A 98 3.85 0.04 11.98
C VAL A 98 4.44 -1.31 11.58
N ALA A 99 3.75 -2.41 11.88
CA ALA A 99 4.21 -3.75 11.52
C ALA A 99 4.30 -3.97 10.00
N ILE A 100 3.34 -3.43 9.23
CA ILE A 100 3.35 -3.49 7.75
C ILE A 100 4.47 -2.62 7.17
N TYR A 101 4.77 -1.48 7.79
CA TYR A 101 5.80 -0.56 7.31
C TYR A 101 7.23 -1.01 7.68
N PHE A 102 7.40 -1.69 8.83
CA PHE A 102 8.72 -2.04 9.38
C PHE A 102 9.68 -2.74 8.41
N PRO A 103 9.26 -3.72 7.58
CA PRO A 103 10.14 -4.36 6.59
C PRO A 103 10.83 -3.38 5.64
N SER A 104 10.22 -2.22 5.35
CA SER A 104 10.82 -1.20 4.48
C SER A 104 12.09 -0.55 5.07
N CYS A 105 12.23 -0.53 6.40
CA CYS A 105 13.41 0.02 7.09
C CYS A 105 14.47 -1.05 7.41
N THR A 106 14.26 -2.31 7.03
CA THR A 106 15.21 -3.40 7.27
C THR A 106 16.28 -3.45 6.18
N GLY A 107 17.19 -4.43 6.25
CA GLY A 107 18.25 -4.60 5.25
C GLY A 107 19.51 -3.77 5.50
N ILE A 108 19.63 -3.12 6.66
CA ILE A 108 20.80 -2.31 7.05
C ILE A 108 22.13 -3.08 7.01
N LEU A 109 22.07 -4.41 7.17
CA LEU A 109 23.23 -5.31 7.14
C LEU A 109 23.67 -5.73 5.73
N ALA A 110 22.98 -5.27 4.67
CA ALA A 110 23.36 -5.62 3.30
C ALA A 110 24.76 -5.13 2.93
N GLY A 111 25.20 -3.98 3.48
CA GLY A 111 26.52 -3.42 3.21
C GLY A 111 27.67 -4.24 3.80
N SER A 112 27.50 -4.84 4.98
CA SER A 112 28.54 -5.67 5.62
C SER A 112 28.73 -7.01 4.93
N ASN A 113 27.78 -7.48 4.12
CA ASN A 113 27.89 -8.73 3.37
C ASN A 113 29.01 -8.70 2.29
N ARG A 114 29.62 -7.53 2.05
CA ARG A 114 30.74 -7.32 1.12
C ARG A 114 31.99 -6.74 1.80
N SER A 115 32.10 -6.90 3.13
CA SER A 115 33.22 -6.40 3.93
C SER A 115 34.59 -6.86 3.43
N GLY A 116 34.71 -8.09 2.91
CA GLY A 116 35.97 -8.65 2.42
C GLY A 116 36.46 -8.08 1.08
N ASP A 117 35.58 -7.45 0.29
CA ASP A 117 35.92 -6.88 -1.02
C ASP A 117 36.27 -5.38 -0.94
N LEU A 118 36.21 -4.79 0.25
CA LEU A 118 36.40 -3.36 0.49
C LEU A 118 37.89 -3.03 0.73
N ALA A 119 38.37 -1.96 0.08
CA ALA A 119 39.72 -1.44 0.29
C ALA A 119 39.98 -0.98 1.75
N ASP A 120 38.96 -0.39 2.40
CA ASP A 120 38.95 -0.07 3.84
C ASP A 120 37.54 -0.30 4.41
N ALA A 121 37.33 -1.50 4.94
CA ALA A 121 36.05 -1.90 5.50
C ALA A 121 35.66 -1.12 6.77
N GLN A 122 36.66 -0.71 7.59
CA GLN A 122 36.40 -0.05 8.87
C GLN A 122 35.78 1.33 8.68
N LYS A 123 36.18 2.05 7.62
CA LYS A 123 35.58 3.35 7.27
C LYS A 123 34.36 3.22 6.36
N ALA A 124 34.39 2.32 5.38
CA ALA A 124 33.36 2.27 4.34
C ALA A 124 32.01 1.73 4.83
N ILE A 125 32.02 0.71 5.70
CA ILE A 125 30.77 0.13 6.24
C ILE A 125 29.94 1.18 7.01
N PRO A 126 30.47 1.86 8.05
CA PRO A 126 29.66 2.82 8.81
C PRO A 126 29.20 3.99 7.95
N LEU A 127 30.05 4.52 7.06
CA LEU A 127 29.70 5.64 6.19
C LEU A 127 28.63 5.25 5.16
N GLY A 128 28.79 4.09 4.53
CA GLY A 128 27.83 3.58 3.54
C GLY A 128 26.48 3.27 4.16
N THR A 129 26.46 2.60 5.31
CA THR A 129 25.23 2.25 6.03
C THR A 129 24.46 3.50 6.49
N LEU A 130 25.13 4.48 7.11
CA LEU A 130 24.48 5.71 7.55
C LEU A 130 24.00 6.56 6.36
N GLY A 131 24.81 6.68 5.30
CA GLY A 131 24.44 7.41 4.09
C GLY A 131 23.22 6.80 3.40
N ALA A 132 23.18 5.47 3.27
CA ALA A 132 22.03 4.75 2.71
C ALA A 132 20.77 4.95 3.56
N GLN A 133 20.88 4.82 4.89
CA GLN A 133 19.75 4.98 5.80
C GLN A 133 19.16 6.39 5.76
N LEU A 134 20.00 7.43 5.71
CA LEU A 134 19.53 8.81 5.60
C LEU A 134 18.86 9.06 4.25
N THR A 135 19.40 8.50 3.18
CA THR A 135 18.84 8.64 1.83
C THR A 135 17.46 8.00 1.73
N THR A 136 17.29 6.76 2.19
CA THR A 136 15.99 6.07 2.16
C THR A 136 14.97 6.75 3.07
N SER A 137 15.40 7.20 4.26
CA SER A 137 14.53 7.95 5.18
C SER A 137 14.02 9.24 4.53
N PHE A 138 14.89 9.98 3.84
CA PHE A 138 14.49 11.19 3.10
C PHE A 138 13.47 10.88 2.00
N VAL A 139 13.71 9.83 1.20
CA VAL A 139 12.79 9.41 0.14
C VAL A 139 11.43 9.03 0.71
N TYR A 140 11.39 8.23 1.78
CA TYR A 140 10.13 7.80 2.39
C TYR A 140 9.32 8.96 2.97
N LEU A 141 9.97 9.86 3.73
CA LEU A 141 9.29 11.03 4.30
C LEU A 141 8.75 11.95 3.20
N SER A 142 9.53 12.16 2.13
CA SER A 142 9.11 12.97 0.99
C SER A 142 7.88 12.36 0.29
N VAL A 143 7.88 11.05 0.04
CA VAL A 143 6.75 10.37 -0.60
C VAL A 143 5.49 10.44 0.28
N ILE A 144 5.61 10.25 1.60
CA ILE A 144 4.47 10.36 2.53
C ILE A 144 3.84 11.76 2.43
N LEU A 145 4.64 12.82 2.44
CA LEU A 145 4.15 14.20 2.34
C LEU A 145 3.49 14.47 0.98
N LEU A 146 4.12 14.04 -0.12
CA LEU A 146 3.60 14.22 -1.47
C LEU A 146 2.28 13.47 -1.68
N PHE A 147 2.17 12.25 -1.13
CA PHE A 147 0.94 11.48 -1.20
C PHE A 147 -0.18 12.13 -0.40
N GLY A 148 0.11 12.55 0.83
CA GLY A 148 -0.85 13.27 1.67
C GLY A 148 -1.34 14.58 1.01
N ALA A 149 -0.48 15.27 0.26
CA ALA A 149 -0.83 16.53 -0.39
C ALA A 149 -1.54 16.39 -1.75
N SER A 150 -1.45 15.23 -2.41
CA SER A 150 -1.89 15.09 -3.81
C SER A 150 -3.14 14.23 -4.01
N TYR A 151 -3.40 13.28 -3.11
CA TYR A 151 -4.48 12.30 -3.27
C TYR A 151 -5.70 12.63 -2.42
N ASN A 152 -6.89 12.29 -2.94
CA ASN A 152 -8.14 12.41 -2.21
C ASN A 152 -8.17 11.43 -1.01
N PRO A 153 -8.63 11.85 0.19
CA PRO A 153 -8.72 11.02 1.40
C PRO A 153 -9.52 9.74 1.24
N LEU A 154 -10.46 9.68 0.30
CA LEU A 154 -11.25 8.49 0.03
C LEU A 154 -10.47 7.49 -0.83
N PHE A 155 -9.73 7.99 -1.83
CA PHE A 155 -9.00 7.16 -2.78
C PHE A 155 -7.75 6.52 -2.17
N ILE A 156 -6.99 7.22 -1.30
CA ILE A 156 -5.82 6.64 -0.62
C ILE A 156 -6.14 5.41 0.25
N ARG A 157 -7.42 5.22 0.57
CA ARG A 157 -7.93 4.11 1.39
C ARG A 157 -8.42 2.93 0.55
N ASP A 158 -8.47 3.08 -0.75
CA ASP A 158 -8.79 2.04 -1.71
C ASP A 158 -7.47 1.37 -2.16
N LYS A 159 -7.11 0.30 -1.46
CA LYS A 159 -5.87 -0.45 -1.67
C LYS A 159 -5.71 -0.97 -3.11
N PHE A 160 -6.81 -1.37 -3.75
CA PHE A 160 -6.78 -2.03 -5.06
C PHE A 160 -7.12 -1.09 -6.22
N GLY A 161 -7.41 0.18 -5.93
CA GLY A 161 -7.82 1.15 -6.95
C GLY A 161 -9.13 0.77 -7.63
N GLU A 162 -10.03 0.07 -6.94
CA GLU A 162 -11.33 -0.31 -7.49
C GLU A 162 -12.18 0.89 -7.92
N SER A 163 -11.91 2.07 -7.37
CA SER A 163 -12.51 3.37 -7.73
C SER A 163 -12.07 3.87 -9.11
N LEU A 164 -10.95 3.39 -9.64
CA LEU A 164 -10.34 3.81 -10.90
C LEU A 164 -9.96 2.59 -11.77
N GLY A 165 -10.88 1.65 -11.93
CA GLY A 165 -10.65 0.53 -12.85
C GLY A 165 -9.51 -0.42 -12.47
N LYS A 166 -9.11 -0.47 -11.19
CA LYS A 166 -8.01 -1.29 -10.63
C LYS A 166 -6.60 -0.83 -11.00
N GLU A 167 -6.42 0.46 -11.26
CA GLU A 167 -5.09 1.04 -11.42
C GLU A 167 -4.45 1.34 -10.05
N LEU A 168 -3.13 1.14 -9.95
CA LEU A 168 -2.41 1.44 -8.72
C LEU A 168 -2.33 2.96 -8.53
N ALA A 169 -2.58 3.44 -7.31
CA ALA A 169 -2.52 4.87 -7.00
C ALA A 169 -1.20 5.52 -7.45
N VAL A 170 -0.07 4.84 -7.24
CA VAL A 170 1.28 5.31 -7.58
C VAL A 170 1.52 5.36 -9.11
N THR A 171 0.91 4.47 -9.88
CA THR A 171 1.12 4.44 -11.34
C THR A 171 0.45 5.62 -12.04
N LEU A 172 -0.67 6.10 -11.49
CA LEU A 172 -1.43 7.23 -12.02
C LEU A 172 -0.68 8.57 -12.03
N ILE A 173 0.22 8.80 -11.07
CA ILE A 173 1.03 10.03 -11.00
C ILE A 173 2.33 9.94 -11.80
N SER A 174 2.65 8.77 -12.36
CA SER A 174 3.94 8.56 -12.99
C SER A 174 4.02 9.18 -14.38
N TRP A 175 5.11 9.89 -14.63
CA TRP A 175 5.44 10.47 -15.93
C TRP A 175 6.71 9.80 -16.46
N PRO A 176 6.79 9.37 -17.73
CA PRO A 176 5.87 9.65 -18.84
C PRO A 176 4.74 8.64 -19.05
N HIS A 177 4.82 7.43 -18.47
CA HIS A 177 3.82 6.38 -18.68
C HIS A 177 3.64 5.48 -17.43
N PRO A 178 2.39 5.11 -17.06
CA PRO A 178 2.06 4.27 -15.89
C PRO A 178 2.83 2.94 -15.78
N MET A 179 3.10 2.31 -16.92
CA MET A 179 3.77 1.00 -16.99
C MET A 179 5.21 1.04 -16.47
N LEU A 180 5.85 2.21 -16.39
CA LEU A 180 7.22 2.33 -15.91
C LEU A 180 7.32 1.92 -14.43
N ILE A 181 6.40 2.42 -13.60
CA ILE A 181 6.38 2.07 -12.17
C ILE A 181 5.97 0.61 -11.99
N LEU A 182 5.01 0.11 -12.78
CA LEU A 182 4.59 -1.28 -12.70
C LEU A 182 5.73 -2.25 -13.04
N ALA A 183 6.42 -2.04 -14.17
CA ALA A 183 7.55 -2.86 -14.58
C ALA A 183 8.73 -2.73 -13.61
N GLY A 184 9.03 -1.50 -13.17
CA GLY A 184 10.11 -1.24 -12.20
C GLY A 184 9.87 -1.92 -10.85
N ALA A 185 8.65 -1.82 -10.31
CA ALA A 185 8.27 -2.49 -9.06
C ALA A 185 8.34 -4.02 -9.19
N LEU A 186 7.90 -4.58 -10.32
CA LEU A 186 7.97 -6.01 -10.59
C LEU A 186 9.44 -6.50 -10.64
N LEU A 187 10.28 -5.84 -11.43
CA LEU A 187 11.70 -6.21 -11.54
C LEU A 187 12.45 -6.02 -10.21
N SER A 188 12.15 -4.95 -9.47
CA SER A 188 12.73 -4.70 -8.15
C SER A 188 12.34 -5.77 -7.13
N THR A 189 11.08 -6.20 -7.11
CA THR A 189 10.62 -7.24 -6.18
C THR A 189 11.23 -8.61 -6.51
N PHE A 190 11.35 -8.96 -7.79
CA PHE A 190 12.09 -10.15 -8.21
C PHE A 190 13.58 -10.10 -7.82
N GLY A 191 14.24 -8.96 -8.02
CA GLY A 191 15.64 -8.77 -7.62
C GLY A 191 15.85 -8.97 -6.11
N ALA A 192 14.97 -8.36 -5.29
CA ALA A 192 15.01 -8.53 -3.84
C ALA A 192 14.75 -9.99 -3.42
N ALA A 193 13.78 -10.67 -4.05
CA ALA A 193 13.49 -12.07 -3.78
C ALA A 193 14.68 -12.99 -4.09
N LEU A 194 15.35 -12.78 -5.22
CA LEU A 194 16.56 -13.54 -5.60
C LEU A 194 17.71 -13.29 -4.63
N GLN A 195 17.91 -12.04 -4.19
CA GLN A 195 18.91 -11.70 -3.19
C GLN A 195 18.66 -12.43 -1.87
N SER A 196 17.42 -12.45 -1.39
CA SER A 196 17.06 -13.17 -0.16
C SER A 196 17.21 -14.69 -0.31
N LEU A 197 16.84 -15.24 -1.48
CA LEU A 197 16.94 -16.67 -1.78
C LEU A 197 18.39 -17.17 -1.82
N ILE A 198 19.33 -16.35 -2.31
CA ILE A 198 20.75 -16.69 -2.35
C ILE A 198 21.46 -16.35 -1.03
N GLY A 199 21.05 -15.26 -0.36
CA GLY A 199 21.68 -14.79 0.87
C GLY A 199 21.43 -15.69 2.07
N ALA A 200 20.19 -16.14 2.27
CA ALA A 200 19.81 -16.99 3.40
C ALA A 200 20.60 -18.32 3.48
N PRO A 201 20.72 -19.14 2.41
CA PRO A 201 21.48 -20.38 2.47
C PRO A 201 22.98 -20.15 2.66
N ARG A 202 23.55 -19.06 2.11
CA ARG A 202 24.97 -18.72 2.34
C ARG A 202 25.24 -18.39 3.81
N LEU A 203 24.35 -17.62 4.44
CA LEU A 203 24.46 -17.32 5.87
C LEU A 203 24.32 -18.60 6.71
N LEU A 204 23.35 -19.46 6.38
CA LEU A 204 23.15 -20.73 7.07
C LEU A 204 24.36 -21.67 6.93
N GLN A 205 24.95 -21.76 5.74
CA GLN A 205 26.15 -22.55 5.48
C GLN A 205 27.36 -22.00 6.25
N ALA A 206 27.52 -20.67 6.35
CA ALA A 206 28.59 -20.09 7.16
C ALA A 206 28.44 -20.46 8.65
N ILE A 207 27.21 -20.44 9.18
CA ILE A 207 26.93 -20.83 10.57
C ILE A 207 27.19 -22.32 10.80
N ALA A 208 26.88 -23.19 9.83
CA ALA A 208 27.15 -24.62 9.93
C ALA A 208 28.66 -24.91 9.99
N LYS A 209 29.46 -24.25 9.15
CA LYS A 209 30.93 -24.38 9.12
C LYS A 209 31.62 -24.02 10.43
N ASP A 210 31.04 -23.10 11.20
CA ASP A 210 31.60 -22.70 12.49
C ASP A 210 31.43 -23.78 13.57
N GLY A 211 30.62 -24.83 13.33
CA GLY A 211 30.43 -25.95 14.26
C GLY A 211 29.78 -25.57 15.60
N ILE A 212 29.15 -24.38 15.68
CA ILE A 212 28.55 -23.84 16.91
C ILE A 212 27.23 -24.57 17.24
N ILE A 213 26.52 -25.05 16.22
CA ILE A 213 25.19 -25.66 16.35
C ILE A 213 25.26 -27.12 15.85
N PRO A 214 25.35 -28.12 16.75
CA PRO A 214 25.68 -29.51 16.39
C PRO A 214 24.70 -30.22 15.43
N PHE A 215 23.46 -29.74 15.30
CA PHE A 215 22.50 -30.33 14.37
C PHE A 215 22.59 -29.75 12.95
N LEU A 216 23.27 -28.61 12.76
CA LEU A 216 23.46 -27.96 11.46
C LEU A 216 24.66 -28.51 10.68
N ASP A 217 25.55 -29.28 11.31
CA ASP A 217 26.72 -29.90 10.66
C ASP A 217 26.37 -30.76 9.43
N LYS A 218 25.14 -31.27 9.33
CA LYS A 218 24.66 -32.02 8.16
C LYS A 218 24.49 -31.15 6.90
N VAL A 219 24.32 -29.84 7.07
CA VAL A 219 24.15 -28.87 5.97
C VAL A 219 25.49 -28.58 5.27
N ASP A 220 26.62 -28.85 5.93
CA ASP A 220 27.95 -28.69 5.32
C ASP A 220 28.30 -29.71 4.24
N TYR A 221 27.61 -30.85 4.20
CA TYR A 221 27.90 -31.96 3.29
C TYR A 221 27.19 -31.87 1.93
N VAL A 222 26.46 -30.79 1.64
CA VAL A 222 25.76 -30.52 0.37
C VAL A 222 26.34 -29.27 -0.29
#